data_AF-A0AAD8KXQ5-F1
#
_entry.id   AF-A0AAD8KXQ5-F1
#
_cell.length_a   1.000
_cell.length_b   1.000
_cell.length_c   1.000
_cell.angle_alpha   90.00
_cell.angle_beta   90.00
_cell.angle_gamma   90.00
#
_symmetry.space_group_name_H-M   'P 1'
#
loop_
_entity.id
_entity.type
_entity.pdbx_description
1 polymer ?
#
loop_
_entity_poly.entity_id
_entity_poly.type
_entity_poly.pdbx_seq_one_letter_code
_entity_poly.pdbx_strand_id
1 'polypeptide(L)'
;MEWVWFGHKYSVPFILLMIRSSPNLEKLQLEIDVEVSFDESFLGSFVPEDYSNIMLEHLNEMEIIDYSHQENEVAFVKLILANSPVLKEVRIFMWNEIPKRKKVNITKMLLSLPCASPVVKIIVTFALPFWLC
;
A
#
# COMPACT_ATOMS: atom_id res chain seq x y z
N MET A 1 13.76 10.37 6.93
CA MET A 1 12.64 9.55 6.47
C MET A 1 12.67 8.31 7.35
N GLU A 2 11.56 7.99 8.01
CA GLU A 2 11.44 6.77 8.80
C GLU A 2 10.80 5.71 7.91
N TRP A 3 11.43 4.55 7.82
CA TRP A 3 11.02 3.44 6.96
C TRP A 3 9.95 2.61 7.66
N VAL A 4 8.92 2.16 6.92
CA VAL A 4 7.84 1.34 7.50
C VAL A 4 7.86 -0.06 6.90
N TRP A 5 8.22 -1.06 7.71
CA TRP A 5 8.16 -2.47 7.30
C TRP A 5 6.75 -3.05 7.49
N PHE A 6 6.08 -3.45 6.41
CA PHE A 6 4.70 -3.94 6.43
C PHE A 6 4.52 -5.33 7.06
N GLY A 7 5.60 -6.11 7.24
CA GLY A 7 5.53 -7.37 7.97
C GLY A 7 5.35 -7.18 9.49
N HIS A 8 5.61 -5.98 10.01
CA HIS A 8 5.45 -5.68 11.42
C HIS A 8 3.97 -5.63 11.80
N LYS A 9 3.58 -6.30 12.89
CA LYS A 9 2.19 -6.34 13.38
C LYS A 9 1.54 -4.98 13.63
N TYR A 10 2.34 -3.93 13.84
CA TYR A 10 1.85 -2.57 14.07
C TYR A 10 2.01 -1.62 12.88
N SER A 11 2.62 -2.04 11.76
CA SER A 11 2.88 -1.16 10.61
C SER A 11 1.59 -0.59 10.02
N VAL A 12 0.66 -1.45 9.61
CA VAL A 12 -0.62 -1.04 9.04
C VAL A 12 -1.48 -0.29 10.06
N PRO A 13 -1.65 -0.76 11.32
CA PRO A 13 -2.34 0.02 12.35
C PRO A 13 -1.76 1.43 12.55
N PHE A 14 -0.43 1.56 12.56
CA PHE A 14 0.25 2.85 12.73
C PHE A 14 -0.05 3.80 11.56
N ILE A 15 0.06 3.33 10.33
CA ILE A 15 -0.27 4.12 9.14
C ILE A 15 -1.74 4.54 9.16
N LEU A 16 -2.66 3.64 9.52
CA LEU A 16 -4.09 3.95 9.57
C LEU A 16 -4.44 4.97 10.66
N LEU A 17 -3.74 4.93 11.81
CA LEU A 17 -3.86 5.98 12.83
C LEU A 17 -3.40 7.34 12.31
N MET A 18 -2.32 7.39 11.53
CA MET A 18 -1.85 8.63 10.91
C MET A 18 -2.84 9.17 9.89
N ILE A 19 -3.38 8.29 9.04
CA ILE A 19 -4.42 8.63 8.06
C ILE A 19 -5.68 9.16 8.77
N ARG A 20 -6.15 8.48 9.81
CA ARG A 20 -7.31 8.90 10.60
C ARG A 20 -7.11 10.26 11.28
N SER A 21 -5.87 10.57 11.65
CA SER A 21 -5.50 11.86 12.24
C SER A 21 -5.36 12.98 11.20
N SER A 22 -5.43 12.64 9.91
CA SER A 22 -5.24 13.53 8.77
C SER A 22 -6.47 13.55 7.86
N PRO A 23 -7.62 14.10 8.30
CA PRO A 23 -8.89 13.97 7.57
C PRO A 23 -8.85 14.59 6.16
N ASN A 24 -7.99 15.57 5.92
CA ASN A 24 -7.81 16.24 4.62
C ASN A 24 -6.63 15.67 3.82
N LEU A 25 -6.18 14.44 4.10
CA LEU A 25 -5.04 13.84 3.43
C LEU A 25 -5.33 13.67 1.93
N GLU A 26 -4.62 14.42 1.09
CA GLU A 26 -4.78 14.36 -0.36
C GLU A 26 -3.82 13.39 -1.05
N LYS A 27 -2.63 13.20 -0.47
CA LYS A 27 -1.58 12.37 -1.04
C LYS A 27 -0.95 11.49 0.04
N LEU A 28 -0.81 10.20 -0.26
CA LEU A 28 -0.15 9.24 0.60
C LEU A 28 1.02 8.62 -0.16
N GLN A 29 2.24 8.78 0.36
CA GLN A 29 3.44 8.14 -0.16
C GLN A 29 4.04 7.28 0.94
N LEU A 30 4.30 6.01 0.61
CA LEU A 30 4.85 5.03 1.54
C LEU A 30 6.06 4.37 0.90
N GLU A 31 7.15 4.31 1.65
CA GLU A 31 8.36 3.59 1.27
C GLU A 31 8.55 2.43 2.24
N ILE A 32 8.50 1.22 1.70
CA ILE A 32 8.50 0.00 2.47
C ILE A 32 9.90 -0.57 2.47
N ASP A 33 10.54 -0.60 3.63
CA ASP A 33 11.78 -1.38 3.77
C ASP A 33 11.43 -2.87 3.78
N VAL A 34 12.26 -3.69 3.14
CA VAL A 34 12.12 -5.14 3.10
C VAL A 34 13.28 -5.75 3.87
N GLU A 35 13.31 -5.52 5.18
CA GLU A 35 14.40 -6.04 6.02
C GLU A 35 14.26 -7.55 6.22
N VAL A 36 15.36 -8.27 6.02
CA VAL A 36 15.39 -9.74 5.83
C VAL A 36 15.58 -10.49 7.16
N SER A 37 15.79 -9.80 8.29
CA SER A 37 16.10 -10.43 9.57
C SER A 37 15.41 -9.77 10.75
N PHE A 38 14.20 -10.25 11.09
CA PHE A 38 13.50 -9.83 12.31
C PHE A 38 12.98 -11.01 13.12
N ASP A 39 12.85 -10.76 14.41
CA ASP A 39 12.24 -11.68 15.36
C ASP A 39 10.76 -11.93 14.97
N GLU A 40 10.43 -13.20 14.74
CA GLU A 40 9.08 -13.66 14.38
C GLU A 40 8.02 -13.21 15.39
N SER A 41 8.39 -12.86 16.63
CA SER A 41 7.49 -12.32 17.66
C SER A 41 6.82 -10.99 17.29
N PHE A 42 7.36 -10.28 16.29
CA PHE A 42 6.81 -9.03 15.76
C PHE A 42 6.02 -9.19 14.46
N LEU A 43 5.98 -10.40 13.88
CA LEU A 43 5.08 -10.71 12.78
C LEU A 43 3.63 -10.71 13.28
N GLY A 44 2.73 -10.20 12.46
CA GLY A 44 1.31 -10.26 12.74
C GLY A 44 0.49 -9.92 11.51
N SER A 45 -0.69 -10.50 11.44
CA SER A 45 -1.65 -10.20 10.40
C SER A 45 -2.49 -8.98 10.78
N PHE A 46 -2.71 -8.12 9.80
CA PHE A 46 -3.66 -7.03 9.86
C PHE A 46 -5.08 -7.55 9.60
N VAL A 47 -6.05 -7.12 10.42
CA VAL A 47 -7.48 -7.42 10.27
C VAL A 47 -8.18 -6.17 9.73
N PRO A 48 -8.57 -6.13 8.44
CA PRO A 48 -9.15 -4.94 7.81
C PRO A 48 -10.47 -4.47 8.41
N GLU A 49 -11.24 -5.39 9.02
CA GLU A 49 -12.57 -5.13 9.56
C GLU A 49 -12.56 -4.04 10.64
N ASP A 50 -11.48 -3.95 11.43
CA ASP A 50 -11.30 -2.96 12.50
C ASP A 50 -11.24 -1.51 12.00
N TYR A 51 -10.99 -1.32 10.69
CA TYR A 51 -10.78 -0.02 10.05
C TYR A 51 -11.75 0.25 8.90
N SER A 52 -12.81 -0.56 8.80
CA SER A 52 -13.86 -0.44 7.78
C SER A 52 -14.66 0.88 7.84
N ASN A 53 -14.55 1.62 8.94
CA ASN A 53 -15.21 2.91 9.14
C ASN A 53 -14.37 4.11 8.67
N ILE A 54 -13.14 3.91 8.21
CA ILE A 54 -12.29 4.99 7.70
C ILE A 54 -12.74 5.34 6.28
N MET A 55 -13.21 6.56 6.07
CA MET A 55 -13.48 7.12 4.74
C MET A 55 -12.37 8.11 4.36
N LEU A 56 -11.83 7.96 3.16
CA LEU A 56 -10.70 8.73 2.64
C LEU A 56 -11.19 9.70 1.56
N GLU A 57 -12.09 10.59 1.95
CA GLU A 57 -12.86 11.47 1.06
C GLU A 57 -12.01 12.49 0.29
N HIS A 58 -10.78 12.73 0.75
CA HIS A 58 -9.85 13.68 0.14
C HIS A 58 -8.65 13.03 -0.53
N LEU A 59 -8.44 11.72 -0.39
CA LEU A 59 -7.24 11.06 -0.90
C LEU A 59 -7.31 10.93 -2.42
N ASN A 60 -6.49 11.72 -3.11
CA ASN A 60 -6.41 11.80 -4.57
C ASN A 60 -5.32 10.90 -5.14
N GLU A 61 -4.19 10.77 -4.44
CA GLU A 61 -3.01 10.04 -4.92
C GLU A 61 -2.44 9.12 -3.85
N MET A 62 -2.08 7.91 -4.25
CA MET A 62 -1.38 6.95 -3.40
C MET A 62 -0.14 6.42 -4.13
N GLU A 63 0.98 6.32 -3.42
CA GLU A 63 2.21 5.75 -3.93
C GLU A 63 2.82 4.79 -2.90
N ILE A 64 3.17 3.58 -3.35
CA ILE A 64 3.94 2.60 -2.56
C ILE A 64 5.24 2.28 -3.31
N ILE A 65 6.36 2.43 -2.62
CA ILE A 65 7.70 2.06 -3.06
C ILE A 65 8.12 0.75 -2.38
N ASP A 66 8.82 -0.10 -3.14
CA ASP A 66 9.29 -1.43 -2.72
C ASP A 66 8.18 -2.40 -2.26
N TYR A 67 7.05 -2.38 -2.97
CA TYR A 67 5.95 -3.31 -2.77
C TYR A 67 6.40 -4.77 -2.97
N SER A 68 6.40 -5.54 -1.89
CA SER A 68 6.94 -6.91 -1.83
C SER A 68 5.86 -8.00 -1.96
N HIS A 69 4.59 -7.60 -2.04
CA HIS A 69 3.40 -8.45 -2.12
C HIS A 69 3.17 -9.30 -0.87
N GLN A 70 3.42 -8.73 0.31
CA GLN A 70 3.07 -9.36 1.59
C GLN A 70 1.57 -9.24 1.86
N GLU A 71 1.04 -10.12 2.71
CA GLU A 71 -0.39 -10.15 3.04
C GLU A 71 -0.89 -8.81 3.58
N ASN A 72 -0.12 -8.18 4.47
CA ASN A 72 -0.46 -6.88 5.05
C ASN A 72 -0.46 -5.75 4.00
N GLU A 73 0.47 -5.77 3.04
CA GLU A 73 0.49 -4.79 1.94
C GLU A 73 -0.73 -4.96 1.03
N VAL A 74 -1.09 -6.21 0.68
CA VAL A 74 -2.27 -6.52 -0.13
C VAL A 74 -3.54 -6.07 0.59
N ALA A 75 -3.66 -6.38 1.88
CA ALA A 75 -4.81 -6.00 2.69
C ALA A 75 -4.93 -4.48 2.81
N PHE A 76 -3.82 -3.78 3.02
CA PHE A 76 -3.78 -2.33 3.06
C PHE A 76 -4.20 -1.69 1.74
N VAL A 77 -3.65 -2.13 0.60
CA VAL A 77 -4.04 -1.61 -0.72
C VAL A 77 -5.54 -1.81 -0.97
N LYS A 78 -6.08 -2.99 -0.65
CA LYS A 78 -7.52 -3.26 -0.75
C LYS A 78 -8.34 -2.30 0.09
N LEU A 79 -7.92 -2.06 1.34
CA LEU A 79 -8.60 -1.14 2.24
C LEU A 79 -8.62 0.28 1.69
N ILE A 80 -7.48 0.80 1.21
CA ILE A 80 -7.42 2.15 0.63
C ILE A 80 -8.32 2.25 -0.61
N LEU A 81 -8.20 1.31 -1.56
CA LEU A 81 -9.01 1.31 -2.78
C LEU A 81 -10.51 1.26 -2.48
N ALA A 82 -10.93 0.49 -1.48
CA ALA A 82 -12.33 0.35 -1.08
C ALA A 82 -12.89 1.59 -0.34
N ASN A 83 -12.03 2.43 0.24
CA ASN A 83 -12.44 3.54 1.10
C ASN A 83 -12.09 4.93 0.57
N SER A 84 -11.47 5.03 -0.61
CA SER A 84 -11.09 6.30 -1.25
C SER A 84 -11.97 6.61 -2.47
N PRO A 85 -13.13 7.25 -2.30
CA PRO A 85 -14.07 7.51 -3.41
C PRO A 85 -13.55 8.53 -4.44
N VAL A 86 -12.58 9.38 -4.07
CA VAL A 86 -12.02 10.41 -4.95
C VAL A 86 -10.63 10.08 -5.49
N LEU A 87 -10.12 8.86 -5.22
CA LEU A 87 -8.78 8.44 -5.61
C LEU A 87 -8.63 8.45 -7.13
N LYS A 88 -7.63 9.16 -7.63
CA LYS A 88 -7.37 9.32 -9.07
C LYS A 88 -6.23 8.45 -9.54
N GLU A 89 -5.20 8.30 -8.71
CA GLU A 89 -4.00 7.58 -9.11
C GLU A 89 -3.40 6.76 -7.98
N VAL A 90 -3.01 5.53 -8.33
CA VAL A 90 -2.25 4.62 -7.45
C VAL A 90 -1.00 4.18 -8.18
N ARG A 91 0.17 4.50 -7.63
CA ARG A 91 1.47 4.09 -8.16
C ARG A 91 2.08 3.04 -7.24
N ILE A 92 2.39 1.87 -7.78
CA ILE A 92 3.02 0.77 -7.03
C ILE A 92 4.33 0.41 -7.72
N PHE A 93 5.44 0.65 -7.03
CA PHE A 93 6.77 0.24 -7.46
C PHE A 93 7.08 -1.10 -6.81
N MET A 94 7.18 -2.16 -7.61
CA MET A 94 7.45 -3.49 -7.11
C MET A 94 8.89 -3.65 -6.67
N TRP A 95 9.08 -4.33 -5.55
CA TRP A 95 10.40 -4.71 -5.08
C TRP A 95 11.20 -5.47 -6.16
N ASN A 96 12.48 -5.13 -6.29
CA ASN A 96 13.33 -5.59 -7.38
C ASN A 96 13.54 -7.11 -7.37
N GLU A 97 13.55 -7.72 -6.19
CA GLU A 97 13.81 -9.15 -6.00
C GLU A 97 12.63 -10.07 -6.37
N ILE A 98 11.43 -9.52 -6.60
CA ILE A 98 10.30 -10.34 -7.03
C ILE A 98 10.57 -10.92 -8.44
N PRO A 99 10.47 -12.25 -8.65
CA PRO A 99 10.64 -12.85 -9.96
C PRO A 99 9.66 -12.29 -11.00
N LYS A 100 10.13 -12.02 -12.24
CA LYS A 100 9.33 -11.42 -13.33
C LYS A 100 7.96 -12.09 -13.53
N ARG A 101 7.91 -13.43 -13.49
CA ARG A 101 6.65 -14.19 -13.63
C ARG A 101 5.67 -13.88 -12.49
N LYS A 102 6.17 -13.75 -11.25
CA LYS A 102 5.36 -13.39 -10.08
C LYS A 102 4.90 -11.93 -10.18
N LYS A 103 5.76 -11.01 -10.65
CA LYS A 103 5.39 -9.60 -10.92
C LYS A 103 4.17 -9.49 -11.83
N VAL A 104 4.13 -10.24 -12.94
CA VAL A 104 2.97 -10.25 -13.87
C VAL A 104 1.67 -10.69 -13.18
N ASN A 105 1.72 -11.73 -12.35
CA ASN A 105 0.53 -12.21 -11.64
C ASN A 105 0.04 -11.19 -10.60
N ILE A 106 0.96 -10.57 -9.87
CA ILE A 106 0.65 -9.52 -8.89
C ILE A 106 0.01 -8.32 -9.60
N THR A 107 0.56 -7.86 -10.72
CA THR A 107 -0.03 -6.77 -11.51
C THR A 107 -1.46 -7.09 -11.90
N LYS A 108 -1.73 -8.29 -12.44
CA LYS A 108 -3.09 -8.69 -12.82
C LYS A 108 -4.05 -8.67 -11.62
N MET A 109 -3.60 -9.17 -10.47
CA MET A 109 -4.39 -9.14 -9.24
C MET A 109 -4.70 -7.71 -8.81
N LEU A 110 -3.70 -6.81 -8.75
CA LEU A 110 -3.88 -5.41 -8.37
C LEU A 110 -4.85 -4.67 -9.29
N LEU A 111 -4.73 -4.87 -10.60
CA LEU A 111 -5.62 -4.26 -11.60
C LEU A 111 -7.06 -4.79 -11.55
N SER A 112 -7.28 -5.96 -10.96
CA SER A 112 -8.63 -6.54 -10.77
C SER A 112 -9.30 -6.16 -9.44
N LEU A 113 -8.63 -5.39 -8.58
CA LEU A 113 -9.20 -5.02 -7.29
C LEU A 113 -10.41 -4.08 -7.45
N PRO A 114 -11.50 -4.31 -6.69
CA PRO A 114 -12.58 -3.35 -6.60
C PRO A 114 -12.09 -2.01 -6.06
N CYS A 115 -12.60 -0.92 -6.63
CA CYS A 115 -12.24 0.43 -6.24
C CYS A 115 -13.52 1.23 -5.98
N ALA A 116 -13.56 2.01 -4.90
CA ALA A 116 -14.66 2.94 -4.63
C ALA A 116 -14.67 4.10 -5.65
N SER A 117 -13.49 4.56 -6.06
CA SER A 117 -13.37 5.54 -7.13
C SER A 117 -13.54 4.89 -8.50
N PRO A 118 -14.47 5.39 -9.35
CA PRO A 118 -14.67 4.88 -10.71
C PRO A 118 -13.61 5.36 -11.71
N VAL A 119 -12.79 6.35 -11.33
CA VAL A 119 -11.80 6.99 -12.22
C VAL A 119 -10.36 6.64 -11.89
N VAL A 120 -10.14 5.79 -10.87
CA VAL A 120 -8.79 5.48 -10.41
C VAL A 120 -7.96 4.80 -11.50
N LYS A 121 -6.75 5.31 -11.69
CA LYS A 121 -5.73 4.71 -12.55
C LYS A 121 -4.67 4.04 -11.69
N ILE A 122 -4.58 2.72 -11.79
CA ILE A 122 -3.54 1.93 -11.12
C ILE A 122 -2.37 1.75 -12.08
N ILE A 123 -1.19 2.18 -11.65
CA ILE A 123 0.06 2.09 -12.40
C ILE A 123 1.02 1.24 -11.59
N VAL A 124 1.52 0.17 -12.21
CA VAL A 124 2.45 -0.76 -11.57
C VAL A 124 3.78 -0.75 -12.32
N THR A 125 4.85 -0.41 -11.62
CA THR A 125 6.18 -0.16 -12.18
C THR A 125 7.19 -1.16 -11.63
N PHE A 126 8.19 -1.52 -12.45
CA PHE A 126 9.23 -2.49 -12.09
C PHE A 126 10.62 -1.87 -11.91
N ALA A 127 10.74 -0.56 -12.09
CA ALA A 127 11.96 0.22 -11.90
C ALA A 127 11.71 1.23 -10.77
N LEU A 128 12.74 1.54 -9.98
CA LEU A 128 12.63 2.57 -8.93
C LEU A 128 12.29 3.95 -9.54
N PRO A 129 11.61 4.83 -8.79
CA PRO A 129 11.34 6.19 -9.23
C PRO A 129 12.64 6.91 -9.63
N PHE A 130 12.61 7.74 -10.67
CA PHE A 130 13.79 8.46 -11.16
C PHE A 130 14.43 9.40 -10.12
N TRP A 131 13.70 9.77 -9.07
CA TRP A 131 14.15 10.64 -8.00
C TRP A 131 14.83 9.91 -6.84
N LEU A 132 14.87 8.57 -6.88
CA LEU A 132 15.57 7.71 -5.92
C LEU A 132 16.99 7.33 -6.37
N CYS A 133 17.40 7.74 -7.57
CA CYS A 133 18.72 7.47 -8.17
C CYS A 133 19.63 8.70 -8.15
#